data_AF-A0AAV0T6B7-F1
#
_entry.id   AF-A0AAV0T6B7-F1
#
_cell.length_a   1.000
_cell.length_b   1.000
_cell.length_c   1.000
_cell.angle_alpha   90.00
_cell.angle_beta   90.00
_cell.angle_gamma   90.00
#
_symmetry.space_group_name_H-M   'P 1'
#
loop_
_entity.id
_entity.type
_entity.pdbx_description
1 polymer ?
#
loop_
_entity_poly.entity_id
_entity_poly.type
_entity_poly.pdbx_seq_one_letter_code
_entity_poly.pdbx_strand_id
1 'polypeptide(L)'
;MIALRRVAAATAAVPKRAFALPLQLMGYADMHEKEKALEAAFFNKQDEKALRKLLQKMKGQTDAADKDGYKDHVEHDVKGLKKIPGLNLNDEQVQALLKWKHQQ
;
A
#
# COMPACT_ATOMS: atom_id res chain seq x y z
N MET A 1 -34.62 22.82 -78.43
CA MET A 1 -33.32 22.35 -77.92
C MET A 1 -32.21 22.92 -78.80
N ILE A 2 -31.37 23.80 -78.26
CA ILE A 2 -30.17 24.34 -78.91
C ILE A 2 -29.02 24.11 -77.93
N ALA A 3 -28.00 23.39 -78.38
CA ALA A 3 -26.81 23.04 -77.62
C ALA A 3 -25.83 24.21 -77.56
N LEU A 4 -25.03 24.33 -76.49
CA LEU A 4 -23.57 24.45 -76.60
C LEU A 4 -22.85 24.32 -75.25
N ARG A 5 -21.69 23.66 -75.34
CA ARG A 5 -20.69 23.29 -74.33
C ARG A 5 -20.07 24.50 -73.60
N ARG A 6 -19.51 24.24 -72.40
CA ARG A 6 -18.17 24.64 -71.87
C ARG A 6 -18.22 24.56 -70.33
N VAL A 7 -17.23 24.18 -69.53
CA VAL A 7 -15.83 23.72 -69.65
C VAL A 7 -15.51 23.11 -68.28
N ALA A 8 -14.77 22.00 -68.27
CA ALA A 8 -14.20 21.43 -67.05
C ALA A 8 -13.12 22.38 -66.49
N ALA A 9 -13.17 22.62 -65.18
CA ALA A 9 -12.02 23.11 -64.43
C ALA A 9 -12.01 22.39 -63.07
N ALA A 10 -11.49 21.17 -63.09
CA ALA A 10 -10.93 20.55 -61.90
C ALA A 10 -9.57 21.22 -61.63
N THR A 11 -9.47 22.02 -60.59
CA THR A 11 -8.16 22.48 -60.10
C THR A 11 -8.10 22.43 -58.56
N ALA A 12 -7.26 21.48 -58.11
CA ALA A 12 -6.47 21.51 -56.90
C ALA A 12 -7.18 21.36 -55.53
N ALA A 13 -7.41 20.11 -55.14
CA ALA A 13 -7.35 19.73 -53.73
C ALA A 13 -5.92 19.90 -53.21
N VAL A 14 -5.72 20.77 -52.21
CA VAL A 14 -4.46 20.90 -51.47
C VAL A 14 -4.65 20.23 -50.10
N PRO A 15 -4.08 19.03 -49.84
CA PRO A 15 -4.04 18.52 -48.48
C PRO A 15 -2.91 19.22 -47.76
N LYS A 16 -3.22 20.26 -46.97
CA LYS A 16 -2.28 20.77 -45.97
C LYS A 16 -2.07 19.67 -44.92
N ARG A 17 -0.93 18.98 -44.99
CA ARG A 17 -0.45 18.09 -43.93
C ARG A 17 -0.30 18.90 -42.64
N ALA A 18 -1.24 18.75 -41.73
CA ALA A 18 -1.07 19.17 -40.34
C ALA A 18 -0.39 18.01 -39.60
N PHE A 19 0.92 18.10 -39.43
CA PHE A 19 1.63 17.32 -38.40
C PHE A 19 1.41 18.03 -37.06
N ALA A 20 0.34 17.68 -36.36
CA ALA A 20 0.25 17.96 -34.93
C ALA A 20 1.09 16.90 -34.19
N LEU A 21 2.20 17.32 -33.58
CA LEU A 21 3.00 16.47 -32.70
C LEU A 21 2.24 16.28 -31.37
N PRO A 22 1.86 15.06 -30.95
CA PRO A 22 1.23 14.82 -29.65
C PRO A 22 2.30 14.62 -28.55
N LEU A 23 3.40 15.38 -28.58
CA LEU A 23 4.54 15.09 -27.70
C LEU A 23 4.43 15.70 -26.28
N GLN A 24 3.46 16.58 -26.04
CA GLN A 24 3.35 17.32 -24.76
C GLN A 24 2.33 16.74 -23.78
N LEU A 25 1.49 15.77 -24.18
CA LEU A 25 0.48 15.17 -23.29
C LEU A 25 1.02 13.99 -22.47
N MET A 26 2.04 13.29 -22.97
CA MET A 26 2.64 12.12 -22.30
C MET A 26 3.37 12.47 -21.00
N GLY A 27 4.02 13.65 -20.92
CA GLY A 27 4.84 14.02 -19.77
C GLY A 27 4.03 14.37 -18.51
N TYR A 28 2.86 15.00 -18.65
CA TYR A 28 2.02 15.38 -17.51
C TYR A 28 1.19 14.21 -16.96
N ALA A 29 0.76 13.28 -17.82
CA ALA A 29 0.08 12.06 -17.39
C ALA A 29 1.01 11.15 -16.57
N ASP A 30 2.25 10.96 -17.03
CA ASP A 30 3.28 10.18 -16.33
C ASP A 30 3.66 10.80 -14.96
N MET A 31 3.68 12.13 -14.83
CA MET A 31 3.93 12.79 -13.54
C MET A 31 2.75 12.60 -12.57
N HIS A 32 1.52 12.74 -13.02
CA HIS A 32 0.34 12.51 -12.17
C HIS A 32 0.22 11.04 -11.72
N GLU A 33 0.58 10.08 -12.57
CA GLU A 33 0.62 8.67 -12.19
C GLU A 33 1.71 8.39 -11.14
N LYS A 34 2.89 9.02 -11.28
CA LYS A 34 3.96 8.95 -10.28
C LYS A 34 3.58 9.58 -8.94
N GLU A 35 2.94 10.74 -8.96
CA GLU A 35 2.42 11.40 -7.74
C GLU A 35 1.43 10.49 -7.02
N LYS A 36 0.45 9.94 -7.76
CA LYS A 36 -0.54 9.02 -7.19
C LYS A 36 0.09 7.75 -6.64
N ALA A 37 1.11 7.20 -7.30
CA ALA A 37 1.84 6.04 -6.80
C ALA A 37 2.62 6.33 -5.51
N LEU A 38 3.23 7.52 -5.42
CA LEU A 38 3.94 7.96 -4.21
C LEU A 38 2.97 8.24 -3.06
N GLU A 39 1.83 8.87 -3.33
CA GLU A 39 0.76 9.08 -2.36
C GLU A 39 0.24 7.75 -1.83
N ALA A 40 -0.08 6.79 -2.72
CA ALA A 40 -0.55 5.47 -2.32
C ALA A 40 0.48 4.75 -1.44
N ALA A 41 1.77 4.79 -1.80
CA ALA A 41 2.83 4.20 -0.99
C ALA A 41 2.96 4.89 0.39
N PHE A 42 2.80 6.21 0.44
CA PHE A 42 2.83 6.97 1.68
C PHE A 42 1.64 6.65 2.58
N PHE A 43 0.42 6.71 2.05
CA PHE A 43 -0.79 6.40 2.82
C PHE A 43 -0.82 4.96 3.28
N ASN A 44 -0.40 4.00 2.45
CA ASN A 44 -0.26 2.60 2.89
C ASN A 44 0.64 2.47 4.13
N LYS A 45 1.77 3.19 4.18
CA LYS A 45 2.65 3.19 5.35
C LYS A 45 2.02 3.87 6.57
N GLN A 46 1.27 4.96 6.36
CA GLN A 46 0.57 5.63 7.46
C GLN A 46 -0.57 4.78 8.01
N ASP A 47 -1.33 4.13 7.14
CA ASP A 47 -2.42 3.24 7.50
C ASP A 47 -1.89 2.00 8.23
N GLU A 48 -0.79 1.41 7.76
CA GLU A 48 -0.11 0.34 8.49
C GLU A 48 0.28 0.79 9.90
N LYS A 49 0.85 1.99 10.04
CA LYS A 49 1.20 2.56 11.35
C LYS A 49 -0.05 2.80 12.22
N ALA A 50 -1.15 3.24 11.64
CA ALA A 50 -2.42 3.45 12.33
C ALA A 50 -3.04 2.11 12.79
N LEU A 51 -3.03 1.10 11.92
CA LEU A 51 -3.51 -0.25 12.21
C LEU A 51 -2.67 -0.91 13.30
N ARG A 52 -1.34 -0.79 13.27
CA ARG A 52 -0.46 -1.27 14.34
C ARG A 52 -0.83 -0.68 15.70
N LYS A 53 -1.08 0.63 15.76
CA LYS A 53 -1.53 1.32 16.99
C LYS A 53 -2.91 0.85 17.43
N LEU A 54 -3.83 0.63 16.50
CA LEU A 54 -5.18 0.14 16.80
C LEU A 54 -5.11 -1.26 17.42
N LEU A 55 -4.34 -2.17 16.81
CA LEU A 55 -4.15 -3.53 17.32
C LEU A 55 -3.49 -3.53 18.70
N GLN A 56 -2.53 -2.64 18.95
CA GLN A 56 -1.91 -2.48 20.27
C GLN A 56 -2.95 -2.06 21.34
N LYS A 57 -3.83 -1.10 21.02
CA LYS A 57 -4.92 -0.70 21.92
C LYS A 57 -5.93 -1.82 22.15
N MET A 58 -6.29 -2.54 21.09
CA MET A 58 -7.24 -3.66 21.16
C MET A 58 -6.69 -4.80 22.02
N LYS A 59 -5.38 -5.10 21.89
CA LYS A 59 -4.69 -6.03 22.77
C LYS A 59 -4.80 -5.59 24.22
N GLY A 60 -4.48 -4.34 24.55
CA GLY A 60 -4.59 -3.84 25.93
C GLY A 60 -6.01 -3.92 26.51
N GLN A 61 -7.04 -3.69 25.68
CA GLN A 61 -8.43 -3.87 26.09
C GLN A 61 -8.80 -5.35 26.32
N THR A 62 -8.33 -6.23 25.43
CA THR A 62 -8.60 -7.67 25.50
C THR A 62 -7.89 -8.29 26.70
N ASP A 63 -6.62 -7.96 26.93
CA ASP A 63 -5.83 -8.40 28.08
C ASP A 63 -6.49 -7.98 29.43
N ALA A 64 -7.19 -6.83 29.45
CA ALA A 64 -7.89 -6.34 30.63
C ALA A 64 -9.26 -7.02 30.86
N ALA A 65 -9.98 -7.33 29.78
CA ALA A 65 -11.32 -7.91 29.82
C ALA A 65 -11.30 -9.45 29.96
N ASP A 66 -10.36 -10.12 29.28
CA ASP A 66 -10.20 -11.56 29.26
C ASP A 66 -8.93 -11.99 30.00
N LYS A 67 -9.08 -12.13 31.32
CA LYS A 67 -7.98 -12.51 32.22
C LYS A 67 -7.56 -13.97 32.05
N ASP A 68 -8.44 -14.84 31.57
CA ASP A 68 -8.15 -16.26 31.41
C ASP A 68 -7.42 -16.50 30.08
N GLY A 69 -7.86 -15.85 28.99
CA GLY A 69 -7.10 -15.82 27.73
C GLY A 69 -5.70 -15.25 27.89
N TYR A 70 -5.53 -14.20 28.72
CA TYR A 70 -4.21 -13.68 29.06
C TYR A 70 -3.30 -14.72 29.73
N LYS A 71 -3.81 -15.52 30.68
CA LYS A 71 -3.04 -16.58 31.33
C LYS A 71 -2.63 -17.66 30.32
N ASP A 72 -3.55 -18.06 29.46
CA ASP A 72 -3.29 -19.08 28.43
C ASP A 72 -2.16 -18.63 27.47
N HIS A 73 -2.14 -17.35 27.10
CA HIS A 73 -1.07 -16.76 26.29
C HIS A 73 0.28 -16.78 27.01
N VAL A 74 0.32 -16.40 28.28
CA VAL A 74 1.55 -16.43 29.08
C VAL A 74 2.06 -17.87 29.26
N GLU A 75 1.18 -18.82 29.53
CA GLU A 75 1.54 -20.24 29.65
C GLU A 75 2.07 -20.81 28.34
N HIS A 76 1.43 -20.47 27.22
CA HIS A 76 1.89 -20.87 25.89
C HIS A 76 3.31 -20.35 25.63
N ASP A 77 3.58 -19.08 25.99
CA ASP A 77 4.90 -18.48 25.83
C ASP A 77 5.96 -19.13 26.72
N VAL A 78 5.64 -19.44 27.98
CA VAL A 78 6.54 -20.19 28.88
C VAL A 78 6.86 -21.57 28.32
N LYS A 79 5.84 -22.30 27.81
CA LYS A 79 6.02 -23.61 27.17
C LYS A 79 6.89 -23.50 25.92
N GLY A 80 6.72 -22.44 25.13
CA GLY A 80 7.55 -22.13 23.97
C GLY A 80 9.02 -21.93 24.33
N LEU A 81 9.29 -21.10 25.35
CA LEU A 81 10.66 -20.84 25.82
C LEU A 81 11.37 -22.10 26.31
N LYS A 82 10.66 -22.98 27.01
CA LYS A 82 11.19 -24.27 27.49
C LYS A 82 11.48 -25.28 26.38
N LYS A 83 10.84 -25.13 25.20
CA LYS A 83 10.99 -26.05 24.06
C LYS A 83 12.20 -25.72 23.18
N ILE A 84 12.83 -24.56 23.35
CA ILE A 84 13.97 -24.14 22.54
C ILE A 84 15.22 -24.93 22.97
N PRO A 85 15.78 -25.79 22.11
CA PRO A 85 16.94 -26.59 22.47
C PRO A 85 18.16 -25.69 22.70
N GLY A 86 18.89 -25.94 23.79
CA GLY A 86 20.10 -25.17 24.16
C GLY A 86 19.83 -23.88 24.94
N LEU A 87 18.56 -23.53 25.18
CA LEU A 87 18.18 -22.34 25.94
C LEU A 87 17.89 -22.68 27.40
N ASN A 88 18.91 -22.57 28.26
CA ASN A 88 18.75 -22.69 29.71
C ASN A 88 18.56 -21.29 30.31
N LEU A 89 17.31 -20.86 30.45
CA LEU A 89 16.96 -19.59 31.09
C LEU A 89 16.61 -19.81 32.56
N ASN A 90 17.10 -18.94 33.43
CA ASN A 90 16.61 -18.83 34.81
C ASN A 90 15.18 -18.25 34.81
N ASP A 91 14.40 -18.53 35.85
CA ASP A 91 13.02 -18.05 35.99
C ASP A 91 12.93 -16.52 35.92
N GLU A 92 13.93 -15.81 36.47
CA GLU A 92 14.02 -14.35 36.36
C GLU A 92 14.19 -13.86 34.92
N GLN A 93 14.95 -14.58 34.10
CA GLN A 93 15.16 -14.24 32.68
C GLN A 93 13.91 -14.54 31.87
N VAL A 94 13.21 -15.64 32.17
CA VAL A 94 11.91 -15.96 31.55
C VAL A 94 10.89 -14.86 31.86
N GLN A 95 10.79 -14.44 33.12
CA GLN A 95 9.90 -13.35 33.50
C GLN A 95 10.27 -12.02 32.85
N ALA A 96 11.56 -11.70 32.73
CA ALA A 96 12.02 -10.50 32.03
C ALA A 96 11.64 -10.50 30.55
N LEU A 97 11.75 -11.65 29.86
CA LEU A 97 11.37 -11.81 28.45
C LEU A 97 9.85 -11.72 28.25
N LEU A 98 9.08 -12.36 29.14
CA LEU A 98 7.62 -12.26 29.11
C LEU A 98 7.18 -10.82 29.35
N LYS A 99 7.75 -10.14 30.34
CA LYS A 99 7.46 -8.73 30.60
C LYS A 99 7.81 -7.86 29.39
N TRP A 100 8.98 -8.04 28.78
CA TRP A 100 9.36 -7.31 27.57
C TRP A 100 8.36 -7.52 26.42
N LYS A 101 7.91 -8.75 26.19
CA LYS A 101 6.94 -9.07 25.13
C LYS A 101 5.56 -8.42 25.36
N HIS A 102 5.11 -8.37 26.62
CA HIS A 102 3.77 -7.87 26.96
C HIS A 102 3.73 -6.37 27.26
N GLN A 103 4.88 -5.73 27.48
CA GLN A 103 5.01 -4.29 27.77
C GLN A 103 5.11 -3.43 26.50
N GLN A 104 5.37 -4.04 25.34
CA GLN A 104 5.25 -3.44 24.00
C GLN A 104 3.79 -3.45 23.53
#